data_AF-Y0KES1-F1
#
_entry.id   AF-Y0KES1-F1
#
_cell.length_a   1.000
_cell.length_b   1.000
_cell.length_c   1.000
_cell.angle_alpha   90.00
_cell.angle_beta   90.00
_cell.angle_gamma   90.00
#
_symmetry.space_group_name_H-M   'P 1'
#
loop_
_entity.id
_entity.type
_entity.pdbx_description
1 polymer ?
#
loop_
_entity_poly.entity_id
_entity_poly.type
_entity_poly.pdbx_seq_one_letter_code
_entity_poly.pdbx_strand_id
1 'polypeptide(L)' 'MAWEDRTPFEAIQYQFGLNQDGVIRLMRARLKLSSFKLWRKRTHGQRTKHGQLRSSMVVRHQSKEHNKANRLAN' A
#
# COMPACT_ATOMS: atom_id res chain seq x y z
N MET A 1 2.33 -0.64 5.29
CA MET A 1 3.83 -0.59 5.37
C MET A 1 4.44 -1.41 4.24
N ALA A 2 5.74 -1.30 3.90
CA ALA A 2 6.34 -1.93 2.71
C ALA A 2 6.25 -3.47 2.61
N TRP A 3 5.89 -4.20 3.68
CA TRP A 3 5.56 -5.63 3.68
C TRP A 3 4.10 -5.93 3.29
N GLU A 4 3.25 -4.91 3.39
CA GLU A 4 1.82 -4.93 3.08
C GLU A 4 1.63 -4.61 1.60
N ASP A 5 1.02 -5.55 0.88
CA ASP A 5 0.84 -5.48 -0.58
C ASP A 5 0.03 -4.27 -1.06
N ARG A 6 -0.57 -3.51 -0.13
CA ARG A 6 -1.39 -2.34 -0.42
C ARG A 6 -0.67 -1.00 -0.38
N THR A 7 0.57 -0.93 0.08
CA THR A 7 1.31 0.33 0.19
C THR A 7 2.12 0.60 -1.08
N PRO A 8 1.77 1.62 -1.89
CA PRO A 8 2.56 1.95 -3.07
C PRO A 8 3.93 2.50 -2.68
N PHE A 9 4.94 2.27 -3.54
CA PHE A 9 6.29 2.79 -3.33
C PHE A 9 6.30 4.33 -3.22
N GLU A 10 5.40 5.02 -3.93
CA GLU A 10 5.23 6.48 -3.82
C GLU A 10 4.81 6.92 -2.41
N ALA A 11 3.88 6.22 -1.76
CA ALA A 11 3.49 6.55 -0.38
C ALA A 11 4.63 6.29 0.61
N ILE A 12 5.44 5.26 0.36
CA ILE A 12 6.62 4.95 1.17
C ILE A 12 7.68 6.05 0.97
N GLN A 13 7.87 6.52 -0.27
CA GLN A 13 8.78 7.62 -0.56
C GLN A 13 8.32 8.93 0.10
N TYR A 14 7.02 9.22 0.07
CA TYR A 14 6.46 10.40 0.73
C TYR A 14 6.62 10.35 2.26
N GLN A 15 6.34 9.20 2.89
CA GLN A 15 6.38 9.06 4.35
C GLN A 15 7.78 8.85 4.92
N PHE A 16 8.66 8.17 4.18
CA PHE A 16 9.96 7.71 4.70
C PHE A 16 11.15 8.21 3.88
N GLY A 17 10.93 8.96 2.80
CA GLY A 17 12.00 9.42 1.90
C GLY A 17 12.70 8.29 1.13
N LEU A 18 12.18 7.06 1.18
CA LEU A 18 12.78 5.90 0.52
C LEU A 18 12.19 5.68 -0.87
N ASN A 19 13.02 5.82 -1.89
CA ASN A 19 12.65 5.41 -3.25
C ASN A 19 12.52 3.88 -3.34
N GLN A 20 11.99 3.40 -4.46
CA GLN A 20 11.74 1.97 -4.69
C GLN A 20 13.00 1.10 -4.45
N ASP A 21 14.16 1.53 -4.94
CA ASP A 21 15.41 0.80 -4.76
C ASP A 21 15.88 0.77 -3.31
N GLY A 22 15.70 1.87 -2.58
CA GLY A 22 15.97 1.98 -1.15
C GLY A 22 15.12 1.00 -0.35
N VAL A 23 13.82 0.89 -0.68
CA VAL A 23 12.92 -0.09 -0.07
C VAL A 23 13.34 -1.53 -0.40
N ILE A 24 13.72 -1.81 -1.65
CA ILE A 24 14.20 -3.15 -2.05
C ILE A 24 15.46 -3.53 -1.29
N ARG A 25 16.43 -2.61 -1.16
CA ARG A 25 17.66 -2.82 -0.38
C ARG A 25 17.36 -3.07 1.09
N LEU A 26 16.50 -2.25 1.69
CA LEU A 26 16.06 -2.39 3.07
C LEU A 26 15.42 -3.76 3.31
N MET A 27 14.50 -4.17 2.44
CA MET A 27 13.80 -5.45 2.56
C MET A 27 14.73 -6.64 2.34
N ARG A 28 15.70 -6.53 1.45
CA ARG A 28 16.72 -7.55 1.25
C ARG A 28 17.61 -7.74 2.48
N ALA A 29 17.90 -6.67 3.20
CA ALA A 29 18.69 -6.73 4.43
C ALA A 29 17.89 -7.23 5.64
N ARG A 30 16.56 -6.98 5.68
CA ARG A 30 15.69 -7.28 6.82
C ARG A 30 15.02 -8.65 6.75
N LEU A 31 14.76 -9.17 5.56
CA LEU A 31 14.03 -10.44 5.37
C LEU A 31 14.99 -11.61 5.10
N LYS A 32 14.59 -12.80 5.55
CA LYS A 32 15.20 -14.05 5.08
C LYS A 32 15.00 -14.20 3.57
N LEU A 33 15.94 -14.86 2.90
CA LEU A 33 15.94 -14.99 1.44
C LEU A 33 14.63 -15.56 0.88
N SER A 34 14.04 -16.56 1.52
CA SER A 34 12.75 -17.17 1.13
C SER A 34 11.60 -16.15 1.22
N SER A 35 11.52 -15.41 2.33
CA SER A 35 10.53 -14.34 2.53
C SER A 35 10.74 -13.17 1.56
N PHE A 36 11.99 -12.81 1.27
CA PHE A 36 12.32 -11.77 0.30
C PHE A 36 11.89 -12.16 -1.11
N LYS A 37 12.12 -13.41 -1.54
CA LYS A 37 11.65 -13.92 -2.84
C LYS A 37 10.13 -13.86 -2.95
N LEU A 38 9.40 -14.25 -1.89
CA LEU A 38 7.93 -14.17 -1.87
C LEU A 38 7.43 -12.73 -1.90
N TRP A 39 8.08 -11.84 -1.15
CA TRP A 39 7.79 -10.40 -1.17
C TRP A 39 8.07 -9.78 -2.54
N ARG A 40 9.20 -10.13 -3.19
CA ARG A 40 9.49 -9.70 -4.57
C ARG A 40 8.45 -10.24 -5.53
N LYS A 41 8.02 -11.51 -5.44
CA LYS A 41 6.96 -12.04 -6.32
C LYS A 41 5.64 -11.25 -6.21
N ARG A 42 5.31 -10.74 -5.03
CA ARG A 42 4.09 -9.94 -4.77
C ARG A 42 4.23 -8.46 -5.14
N THR A 43 5.43 -7.89 -5.00
CA THR A 43 5.70 -6.47 -5.27
C THR A 43 6.20 -6.21 -6.69
N HIS A 44 6.84 -7.19 -7.31
CA HIS A 44 7.33 -7.16 -8.68
C HIS A 44 6.17 -7.34 -9.65
N GLY A 45 5.88 -6.31 -10.43
CA GLY A 45 4.72 -6.29 -11.32
C GLY A 45 3.54 -5.47 -10.81
N GLN A 46 3.64 -4.81 -9.63
CA GLN A 46 2.71 -3.74 -9.26
C GLN A 46 2.95 -2.49 -10.12
N ARG A 47 2.68 -2.60 -11.43
CA ARG A 47 2.60 -1.48 -12.38
C ARG A 47 1.25 -0.77 -12.28
N THR A 48 0.25 -1.39 -11.63
CA THR A 48 -1.15 -0.95 -11.62
C THR A 48 -1.58 -0.46 -10.24
N LYS A 49 -0.94 0.59 -9.76
CA LYS A 49 -1.48 1.37 -8.64
C LYS A 49 -1.09 2.85 -8.69
N HIS A 50 -0.97 3.38 -9.91
CA HIS A 50 -1.16 4.82 -10.09
C HIS A 50 -2.46 5.20 -9.38
N GLY A 51 -2.43 6.22 -8.52
CA GLY A 51 -3.63 6.83 -7.95
C GLY A 51 -4.68 7.21 -9.00
N GLN A 52 -4.30 7.23 -10.29
CA GLN A 52 -5.12 7.49 -11.47
C GLN A 52 -6.15 6.41 -11.85
N LEU A 53 -6.08 5.16 -11.36
CA LEU A 53 -7.13 4.16 -11.64
C LEU A 53 -8.30 4.21 -10.65
N ARG A 54 -8.24 5.07 -9.62
CA ARG A 54 -9.42 5.38 -8.82
C ARG A 54 -10.28 6.38 -9.58
N SER A 55 -11.41 5.92 -10.12
CA SER A 55 -12.48 6.81 -10.53
C SER A 55 -12.82 7.75 -9.37
N SER A 56 -12.88 9.06 -9.63
CA SER A 56 -13.18 10.10 -8.64
C SER A 56 -14.52 9.89 -7.91
N MET A 57 -15.38 9.01 -8.45
CA MET A 57 -16.67 8.63 -7.85
C MET A 57 -16.57 7.61 -6.71
N VAL A 58 -15.41 6.99 -6.46
CA VAL A 58 -15.23 6.01 -5.38
C VAL A 58 -14.58 6.68 -4.17
N VAL A 59 -15.41 7.36 -3.37
CA VAL A 59 -15.02 8.05 -2.11
C VAL A 59 -14.96 7.07 -0.91
N ARG A 60 -15.40 5.82 -1.08
CA ARG A 60 -15.79 4.97 0.05
C ARG A 60 -14.58 4.33 0.74
N HIS A 61 -14.11 4.95 1.82
CA HIS A 61 -13.17 4.34 2.78
C HIS A 61 -13.88 3.37 3.76
N GLN A 62 -15.21 3.39 3.84
CA GLN A 62 -15.99 2.65 4.85
C GLN A 62 -17.22 1.95 4.25
N SER A 63 -17.65 0.87 4.91
CA SER A 63 -18.86 0.10 4.58
C SER A 63 -20.14 0.90 4.85
N LYS A 64 -21.24 0.60 4.15
CA LYS A 64 -22.55 1.28 4.29
C LYS A 64 -23.05 1.28 5.75
N GLU A 65 -22.81 0.21 6.47
CA GLU A 65 -23.21 0.04 7.88
C GLU A 65 -22.47 1.00 8.84
N HIS A 66 -21.23 1.37 8.51
CA HIS A 66 -20.41 2.23 9.38
C HIS A 66 -20.95 3.67 9.46
N ASN A 67 -21.54 4.18 8.37
CA ASN A 67 -22.14 5.52 8.35
C ASN A 67 -23.48 5.60 9.11
N LYS A 68 -24.15 4.47 9.36
CA LYS A 68 -25.45 4.44 10.05
C LYS A 68 -25.31 4.75 11.54
N ALA A 69 -24.22 4.25 12.16
CA ALA A 69 -23.94 4.49 13.58
C ALA A 69 -23.64 5.98 13.88
N ASN A 70 -22.98 6.70 12.97
CA ASN A 70 -22.63 8.12 13.17
C ASN A 70 -23.75 9.11 12.84
N ARG A 71 -24.87 8.66 12.25
CA ARG A 71 -25.97 9.54 11.83
C ARG A 71 -27.08 9.68 12.87
N LEU A 72 -27.01 8.94 13.98
CA LEU A 72 -28.01 8.94 15.07
C LEU A 72 -27.53 9.69 16.32
N ALA A 73 -26.39 10.38 16.25
CA ALA A 73 -25.77 11.09 17.37
C ALA A 73 -25.61 12.60 17.14
N ASN A 74 -26.40 13.20 16.23
CA ASN A 74 -26.56 14.66 16.09
C ASN A 74 -28.04 15.00 15.98
#